data_AF-A0A2W6C4D3-F1
#
_entry.id   AF-A0A2W6C4D3-F1
#
_cell.length_a   1.000
_cell.length_b   1.000
_cell.length_c   1.000
_cell.angle_alpha   90.00
_cell.angle_beta   90.00
_cell.angle_gamma   90.00
#
_symmetry.space_group_name_H-M   'P 1'
#
loop_
_entity.id
_entity.type
_entity.pdbx_description
1 polymer ?
#
loop_
_entity_poly.entity_id
_entity_poly.type
_entity_poly.pdbx_seq_one_letter_code
_entity_poly.pdbx_strand_id
1 'polypeptide(L)' 'MTRKPLKTVLLVIVVLEVVSAAMAWRDLARRSDDQMRGKKKVWRAFVTIHPGNSLVYWVVGRR' A
#
# COMPACT_ATOMS: atom_id res chain seq x y z
N MET A 1 -9.19 -5.93 33.65
CA MET A 1 -8.81 -5.85 32.22
C MET A 1 -9.71 -4.86 31.51
N THR A 2 -9.32 -3.58 31.48
CA THR A 2 -10.07 -2.50 30.80
C THR A 2 -10.00 -2.74 29.29
N ARG A 3 -11.13 -2.90 28.60
CA ARG A 3 -11.15 -3.21 27.17
C ARG A 3 -10.53 -2.04 26.39
N LYS A 4 -9.50 -2.39 25.60
CA LYS A 4 -8.54 -1.55 24.88
C LYS A 4 -9.20 -0.50 23.95
N PRO A 5 -8.49 0.59 23.58
CA PRO A 5 -8.93 1.56 22.56
C PRO A 5 -8.87 0.96 21.13
N LEU A 6 -9.50 -0.20 20.95
CA LEU A 6 -9.40 -1.04 19.75
C LEU A 6 -9.96 -0.32 18.51
N LYS A 7 -11.02 0.48 18.68
CA LYS A 7 -11.68 1.21 17.59
C LYS A 7 -10.79 2.31 17.02
N THR A 8 -10.11 3.08 17.87
CA THR A 8 -9.19 4.13 17.44
C THR A 8 -7.98 3.54 16.73
N VAL A 9 -7.42 2.46 17.27
CA VAL A 9 -6.29 1.76 16.63
C VAL A 9 -6.68 1.19 15.27
N LEU A 10 -7.85 0.55 15.16
CA LEU A 10 -8.38 0.06 13.88
C LEU A 10 -8.59 1.19 12.88
N LEU A 11 -9.17 2.32 13.32
CA LEU A 11 -9.38 3.48 12.45
C LEU A 11 -8.05 4.00 11.90
N VAL A 12 -7.03 4.13 12.75
CA VAL A 12 -5.69 4.57 12.33
C VAL A 12 -5.08 3.60 11.32
N ILE A 13 -5.18 2.29 11.57
CA ILE A 13 -4.67 1.27 10.63
C ILE A 13 -5.36 1.39 9.27
N VAL A 14 -6.70 1.50 9.24
CA VAL A 14 -7.47 1.63 8.00
C VAL A 14 -7.07 2.91 7.26
N VAL A 15 -6.94 4.05 7.96
CA VAL A 15 -6.49 5.31 7.34
C VAL A 15 -5.09 5.15 6.75
N LEU A 16 -4.17 4.52 7.47
CA LEU A 16 -2.81 4.26 6.97
C LEU A 16 -2.81 3.38 5.73
N GLU A 17 -3.64 2.34 5.66
CA GLU A 17 -3.74 1.49 4.48
C GLU A 17 -4.30 2.25 3.28
N VAL A 18 -5.39 3.01 3.46
CA VAL A 18 -6.00 3.80 2.37
C VAL A 18 -5.01 4.83 1.84
N VAL A 19 -4.33 5.56 2.73
CA VAL A 19 -3.31 6.55 2.36
C VAL A 19 -2.12 5.87 1.65
N SER A 20 -1.66 4.72 2.15
CA SER A 20 -0.56 3.95 1.55
C SER A 20 -0.91 3.44 0.15
N ALA A 21 -2.14 2.96 -0.04
CA ALA A 21 -2.63 2.50 -1.34
C ALA A 21 -2.77 3.66 -2.33
N ALA A 22 -3.34 4.79 -1.89
CA ALA A 22 -3.48 5.99 -2.71
C ALA A 22 -2.11 6.55 -3.15
N MET A 23 -1.14 6.60 -2.23
CA MET A 23 0.22 7.01 -2.58
C MET A 23 0.90 6.01 -3.49
N ALA A 24 0.73 4.70 -3.27
CA ALA A 24 1.28 3.66 -4.14
C ALA A 24 0.75 3.82 -5.57
N TRP A 25 -0.54 4.08 -5.76
CA TRP A 25 -1.12 4.34 -7.08
C TRP A 25 -0.57 5.61 -7.73
N ARG A 26 -0.39 6.69 -6.96
CA ARG A 26 0.17 7.95 -7.46
C ARG A 26 1.65 7.82 -7.86
N ASP A 27 2.43 7.08 -7.07
CA ASP A 27 3.83 6.78 -7.37
C ASP A 27 3.92 5.87 -8.60
N LEU A 28 3.05 4.85 -8.69
CA LEU A 28 2.95 4.00 -9.87
C LEU A 28 2.64 4.80 -11.12
N ALA A 29 1.70 5.75 -11.05
CA ALA A 29 1.32 6.57 -12.19
C ALA A 29 2.52 7.39 -12.71
N ARG A 30 3.38 7.88 -11.82
CA ARG A 30 4.53 8.74 -12.14
C ARG A 30 5.79 8.00 -12.58
N ARG A 31 6.04 6.78 -12.08
CA ARG A 31 7.22 5.98 -12.43
C ARG A 31 7.04 5.19 -13.73
N SER A 32 8.12 5.09 -14.50
CA SER A 32 8.27 4.15 -15.62
C SER A 32 8.68 2.76 -15.12
N ASP A 33 8.42 1.73 -15.91
CA ASP A 33 8.67 0.33 -15.55
C ASP A 33 10.15 0.05 -15.21
N ASP A 34 11.10 0.82 -15.76
CA ASP A 34 12.54 0.67 -15.49
C ASP A 34 12.94 1.01 -14.04
N GLN A 35 12.12 1.78 -13.33
CA GLN A 35 12.34 2.20 -11.94
C GLN A 35 11.62 1.30 -10.92
N MET A 36 11.06 0.18 -11.38
CA MET A 36 10.33 -0.79 -10.58
C MET A 36 10.97 -2.17 -10.68
N ARG A 37 10.92 -2.92 -9.58
CA ARG A 37 11.25 -4.35 -9.64
C ARG A 37 10.05 -5.10 -10.21
N GLY A 38 10.01 -5.23 -11.54
CA GLY A 38 8.94 -5.92 -12.29
C GLY A 38 8.02 -4.99 -13.08
N LYS A 39 7.01 -5.56 -13.73
CA LYS A 39 6.08 -4.80 -14.61
C LYS A 39 5.10 -3.96 -13.79
N LYS A 40 4.89 -2.71 -14.17
CA LYS A 40 3.96 -1.77 -13.50
C LYS A 40 2.53 -2.31 -13.40
N LYS A 41 2.07 -3.04 -14.42
CA LYS A 41 0.73 -3.66 -14.41
C LYS A 41 0.57 -4.71 -13.29
N VAL A 42 1.63 -5.46 -12.97
CA VAL A 42 1.61 -6.45 -11.88
C VAL A 42 1.46 -5.74 -10.54
N TRP A 43 2.21 -4.66 -10.33
CA TRP A 43 2.10 -3.86 -9.10
C TRP A 43 0.75 -3.17 -8.95
N ARG A 44 0.11 -2.70 -10.03
CA ARG A 44 -1.29 -2.20 -9.97
C ARG A 44 -2.24 -3.27 -9.45
N ALA A 45 -2.21 -4.45 -10.05
CA ALA A 45 -3.09 -5.55 -9.65
C ALA A 45 -2.79 -5.99 -8.20
N PHE A 46 -1.51 -6.10 -7.84
CA PHE A 46 -1.09 -6.54 -6.52
C PHE A 46 -1.60 -5.62 -5.40
N VAL A 47 -1.45 -4.31 -5.55
CA VAL A 47 -1.91 -3.31 -4.56
C VAL A 47 -3.44 -3.31 -4.40
N THR A 48 -4.19 -3.74 -5.41
CA THR A 48 -5.67 -3.81 -5.36
C THR A 48 -6.25 -5.10 -4.78
N ILE A 49 -5.46 -6.17 -4.73
CA ILE A 49 -5.94 -7.50 -4.37
C ILE A 49 -6.19 -7.63 -2.86
N HIS A 50 -5.35 -7.05 -2.01
CA HIS A 50 -5.52 -7.12 -0.56
C HIS A 50 -5.05 -5.82 0.13
N PRO A 51 -5.78 -5.38 1.19
CA PRO A 51 -5.24 -4.42 2.14
C PRO A 51 -3.94 -4.97 2.74
N GLY A 52 -2.89 -4.16 2.76
CA GLY A 52 -1.54 -4.58 3.18
C GLY A 52 -0.56 -4.84 2.03
N ASN A 53 -1.05 -5.17 0.83
CA ASN A 53 -0.19 -5.34 -0.36
C ASN A 53 0.49 -4.02 -0.79
N SER A 54 -0.10 -2.87 -0.43
CA SER A 54 0.54 -1.56 -0.60
C SER A 54 1.85 -1.46 0.17
N LEU A 55 1.94 -2.03 1.38
CA LEU A 55 3.17 -2.00 2.18
C LEU A 55 4.28 -2.82 1.51
N VAL A 56 3.93 -3.96 0.93
CA VAL A 56 4.87 -4.78 0.15
C VAL A 56 5.38 -4.02 -1.09
N TYR A 57 4.54 -3.21 -1.74
CA TYR A 57 4.99 -2.32 -2.81
C TYR A 57 6.07 -1.35 -2.32
N TRP A 58 5.85 -0.70 -1.17
CA TRP A 58 6.81 0.25 -0.60
C TRP A 58 8.15 -0.40 -0.23
N VAL A 59 8.15 -1.66 0.21
CA VAL A 59 9.35 -2.38 0.66
C VAL A 59 10.08 -3.08 -0.50
N VAL A 60 9.36 -3.65 -1.47
CA VAL A 60 9.92 -4.56 -2.48
C VAL A 60 9.77 -4.04 -3.92
N GLY A 61 8.70 -3.29 -4.21
CA GLY A 61 8.37 -2.89 -5.59
C GLY A 61 9.20 -1.74 -6.13
N ARG A 62 9.82 -0.97 -5.24
CA ARG A 62 10.65 0.19 -5.59
C ARG A 62 12.11 -0.26 -5.70
N ARG A 63 12.78 0.18 -6.77
CA ARG A 63 14.24 0.26 -6.81
C ARG A 63 14.69 1.64 -6.32
#